data_AF-A0A0Q7SM06-F1
#
_entry.id   AF-A0A0Q7SM06-F1
#
_cell.length_a   1.000
_cell.length_b   1.000
_cell.length_c   1.000
_cell.angle_alpha   90.00
_cell.angle_beta   90.00
_cell.angle_gamma   90.00
#
_symmetry.space_group_name_H-M   'P 1'
#
loop_
_entity.id
_entity.type
_entity.pdbx_description
1 polymer ?
#
loop_
_entity_poly.entity_id
_entity_poly.type
_entity_poly.pdbx_seq_one_letter_code
_entity_poly.pdbx_strand_id
1 'polypeptide(L)'
;MHLPPHTPRQLLDGLAKQPSLRLRIARGWIIIGALMVVFISAMAIAHYAYGMPMHDRNTGESSTPANTLFIFMLLGGGGGFFLVMGILLHRWKPA
;
A
#
# COMPACT_ATOMS: atom_id res chain seq x y z
N MET A 1 -22.72 -41.57 3.07
CA MET A 1 -22.56 -40.18 2.62
C MET A 1 -21.63 -40.17 1.44
N HIS A 2 -22.17 -40.09 0.22
CA HIS A 2 -21.39 -40.05 -1.02
C HIS A 2 -21.19 -38.56 -1.36
N LEU A 3 -20.00 -38.02 -1.11
CA LEU A 3 -19.66 -36.66 -1.54
C LEU A 3 -19.48 -36.68 -3.06
N PRO A 4 -20.20 -35.84 -3.82
CA PRO A 4 -20.08 -35.83 -5.27
C PRO A 4 -18.66 -35.39 -5.68
N PRO A 5 -18.11 -35.93 -6.78
CA PRO A 5 -16.78 -35.56 -7.25
C PRO A 5 -16.80 -34.10 -7.70
N HIS A 6 -16.19 -33.22 -6.91
CA HIS A 6 -15.95 -31.84 -7.31
C HIS A 6 -15.02 -31.84 -8.52
N THR A 7 -15.57 -31.51 -9.69
CA THR A 7 -14.78 -31.41 -10.92
C THR A 7 -13.80 -30.25 -10.80
N PRO A 8 -12.56 -30.34 -11.36
CA PRO A 8 -11.56 -29.27 -11.30
C PRO A 8 -12.10 -27.90 -11.76
N ARG A 9 -13.07 -27.90 -12.69
CA ARG A 9 -13.81 -26.72 -13.13
C ARG A 9 -14.60 -26.02 -12.00
N GLN A 10 -15.26 -26.76 -11.11
CA GLN A 10 -15.99 -26.17 -9.99
C GLN A 10 -15.05 -25.52 -8.95
N LEU A 11 -13.84 -26.06 -8.79
CA LEU A 11 -12.80 -25.50 -7.94
C LEU A 11 -12.26 -24.18 -8.52
N LEU A 12 -12.05 -24.15 -9.85
CA LEU A 12 -11.67 -22.93 -10.58
C LEU A 12 -12.77 -21.87 -10.58
N ASP A 13 -14.04 -22.28 -10.75
CA ASP A 13 -15.20 -21.39 -10.66
C ASP A 13 -15.39 -20.82 -9.25
N GLY A 14 -15.07 -21.61 -8.21
CA GLY A 14 -15.07 -21.17 -6.81
C GLY A 14 -13.98 -20.13 -6.51
N LEU A 15 -12.81 -20.25 -7.16
CA LEU A 15 -11.75 -19.22 -7.11
C LEU A 15 -12.14 -17.97 -7.90
N ALA A 16 -12.77 -18.12 -9.06
CA ALA A 16 -13.26 -17.01 -9.89
C ALA A 16 -14.40 -16.22 -9.21
N LYS A 17 -15.21 -16.88 -8.37
CA LYS A 17 -16.34 -16.30 -7.61
C LYS A 17 -15.98 -15.76 -6.23
N GLN A 18 -14.73 -15.40 -5.95
CA GLN A 18 -14.40 -14.60 -4.75
C GLN A 18 -14.15 -13.11 -5.04
N PRO A 19 -15.12 -12.36 -5.60
CA PRO A 19 -15.00 -10.91 -5.70
C PRO A 19 -14.87 -10.28 -4.31
N SER A 20 -15.40 -10.91 -3.25
CA SER A 20 -15.31 -10.40 -1.88
C SER A 20 -13.88 -10.38 -1.33
N LEU A 21 -13.08 -11.43 -1.57
CA LEU A 21 -11.69 -11.48 -1.10
C LEU A 21 -10.84 -10.45 -1.85
N ARG A 22 -10.96 -10.40 -3.18
CA ARG A 22 -10.25 -9.44 -4.02
C ARG A 22 -10.61 -8.00 -3.68
N LEU A 23 -11.89 -7.71 -3.45
CA LEU A 23 -12.35 -6.38 -3.05
C LEU A 23 -11.83 -5.98 -1.67
N ARG A 24 -11.75 -6.94 -0.72
CA ARG A 24 -11.18 -6.72 0.62
C ARG A 24 -9.68 -6.44 0.54
N ILE A 25 -8.94 -7.20 -0.27
CA ILE A 25 -7.52 -6.95 -0.52
C ILE A 25 -7.34 -5.57 -1.15
N ALA A 26 -8.06 -5.27 -2.24
CA ALA A 26 -7.97 -3.97 -2.90
C ALA A 26 -8.25 -2.81 -1.94
N ARG A 27 -9.28 -2.91 -1.10
CA ARG A 27 -9.58 -1.92 -0.05
C ARG A 27 -8.46 -1.80 0.98
N GLY A 28 -7.90 -2.93 1.43
CA GLY A 28 -6.76 -2.93 2.34
C GLY A 28 -5.56 -2.18 1.76
N TRP A 29 -5.25 -2.42 0.48
CA TRP A 29 -4.17 -1.74 -0.23
C TRP A 29 -4.43 -0.23 -0.36
N ILE A 30 -5.66 0.17 -0.68
CA ILE A 30 -6.06 1.59 -0.73
C ILE A 30 -5.88 2.24 0.64
N ILE A 31 -6.36 1.61 1.70
CA ILE A 31 -6.28 2.15 3.07
C ILE A 31 -4.82 2.30 3.50
N ILE A 32 -4.01 1.25 3.34
CA ILE A 32 -2.59 1.27 3.71
C ILE A 32 -1.86 2.35 2.91
N GLY A 33 -2.04 2.39 1.59
CA GLY A 33 -1.43 3.40 0.73
C GLY A 33 -1.83 4.83 1.12
N ALA A 34 -3.11 5.07 1.38
CA ALA A 34 -3.61 6.37 1.81
C ALA A 34 -3.02 6.78 3.18
N LEU A 35 -2.99 5.88 4.16
CA LEU A 35 -2.41 6.15 5.47
C LEU A 35 -0.91 6.47 5.37
N MET A 36 -0.16 5.73 4.55
CA MET A 36 1.26 6.01 4.31
C MET A 36 1.45 7.39 3.68
N VAL A 37 0.70 7.72 2.61
CA VAL A 37 0.80 9.03 1.94
C VAL A 37 0.49 10.17 2.92
N VAL A 38 -0.57 10.05 3.72
CA VAL A 38 -0.94 11.06 4.72
C VAL A 38 0.16 11.22 5.77
N PHE A 39 0.65 10.10 6.33
CA PHE A 39 1.71 10.11 7.35
C PHE A 39 2.99 10.77 6.82
N ILE A 40 3.44 10.40 5.62
CA ILE A 40 4.66 10.92 5.02
C ILE A 40 4.50 12.40 4.69
N SER A 41 3.33 12.81 4.19
CA SER A 41 3.03 14.22 3.94
C SER A 41 3.09 15.05 5.23
N ALA A 42 2.52 14.52 6.32
CA ALA A 42 2.59 15.18 7.63
C ALA A 42 4.04 15.31 8.13
N MET A 43 4.85 14.26 8.00
CA MET A 43 6.27 14.29 8.36
C MET A 43 7.07 15.27 7.49
N ALA A 44 6.78 15.34 6.19
CA ALA A 44 7.43 16.29 5.28
C ALA A 44 7.08 17.74 5.64
N ILE A 45 5.82 18.02 5.96
CA ILE A 45 5.38 19.34 6.44
C ILE A 45 6.08 19.69 7.76
N ALA A 46 6.11 18.76 8.72
CA ALA A 46 6.82 18.94 9.98
C ALA A 46 8.30 19.30 9.78
N HIS A 47 8.99 18.61 8.87
CA HIS A 47 10.41 18.85 8.61
C HIS A 47 10.65 20.15 7.84
N TYR A 48 9.98 20.35 6.71
CA TYR A 48 10.27 21.47 5.80
C TYR A 48 9.56 22.78 6.17
N ALA A 49 8.35 22.72 6.74
CA ALA A 49 7.59 23.92 7.10
C ALA A 49 7.84 24.36 8.55
N TYR A 50 7.99 23.40 9.47
CA TYR A 50 8.19 23.68 10.90
C TYR A 50 9.64 23.47 11.39
N GLY A 51 10.54 23.00 10.52
CA GLY A 51 11.96 22.85 10.84
C GLY A 51 12.27 21.72 11.83
N MET A 52 11.38 20.73 12.00
CA MET A 52 11.63 19.62 12.92
C MET A 52 12.80 18.77 12.43
N PRO A 53 13.89 18.61 13.20
CA PRO A 53 15.07 17.87 12.75
C PRO A 53 14.77 16.38 12.65
N MET A 54 15.19 15.76 11.54
CA MET A 54 15.27 14.31 11.41
C MET A 54 16.69 13.88 11.71
N HIS A 55 16.85 12.85 12.54
CA HIS A 55 18.16 12.35 12.92
C HIS A 55 18.42 11.01 12.24
N ASP A 56 19.65 10.82 11.78
CA ASP A 56 20.12 9.52 11.33
C ASP A 56 20.29 8.62 12.55
N ARG A 57 19.68 7.43 12.51
CA ARG A 57 19.73 6.47 13.62
C ARG A 57 21.15 5.94 13.86
N ASN A 58 21.99 5.89 12.84
CA ASN A 58 23.31 5.29 12.90
C ASN A 58 24.35 6.25 13.47
N THR A 59 24.25 7.55 13.15
CA THR A 59 25.20 8.57 13.58
C THR A 59 24.67 9.42 14.74
N GLY A 60 23.35 9.49 14.93
CA GLY A 60 22.71 10.38 15.89
C GLY A 60 22.72 11.86 15.47
N GLU A 61 23.33 12.18 14.33
CA GLU A 61 23.39 13.54 13.79
C GLU A 61 22.13 13.87 12.99
N SER A 62 21.90 15.16 12.75
CA SER A 62 20.81 15.60 11.86
C SER A 62 21.06 15.09 10.44
N SER A 63 20.05 14.45 9.86
CA SER A 63 20.05 14.00 8.47
C SER A 63 20.21 15.18 7.53
N THR A 64 21.01 14.99 6.48
CA THR A 64 21.14 15.99 5.43
C THR A 64 19.80 16.18 4.70
N PRO A 65 19.50 17.38 4.18
CA PRO A 65 18.27 17.62 3.43
C PRO A 65 18.08 16.66 2.25
N ALA A 66 19.17 16.26 1.60
CA ALA A 66 19.16 15.31 0.50
C ALA A 66 18.74 13.91 0.95
N ASN A 67 19.28 13.40 2.07
CA ASN A 67 18.91 12.09 2.61
C ASN A 67 17.44 12.08 3.06
N THR A 68 16.99 13.13 3.74
CA THR A 68 15.60 13.27 4.18
C THR A 68 14.64 13.29 2.99
N LEU A 69 14.98 14.04 1.94
CA LEU A 69 14.19 14.08 0.71
C LEU A 69 14.12 12.70 0.04
N PHE A 70 15.25 12.00 -0.05
CA PHE A 70 15.31 10.67 -0.64
C PHE A 70 14.42 9.67 0.12
N ILE A 71 14.46 9.69 1.45
CA ILE A 71 13.60 8.84 2.29
C ILE A 71 12.11 9.17 2.06
N PHE A 72 11.75 10.45 2.00
CA PHE A 72 10.37 10.84 1.71
C PHE A 72 9.91 10.40 0.33
N MET A 73 10.76 10.50 -0.70
CA MET A 73 10.44 10.01 -2.04
C MET A 73 10.29 8.49 -2.06
N LEU A 74 11.17 7.75 -1.37
CA LEU A 74 11.12 6.29 -1.31
C LEU A 74 9.83 5.82 -0.63
N LEU A 75 9.57 6.34 0.57
CA LEU A 75 8.38 5.98 1.35
C LEU A 75 7.11 6.46 0.64
N GLY A 76 7.13 7.68 0.11
CA GLY A 76 5.99 8.31 -0.57
C GLY A 76 5.64 7.59 -1.86
N GLY A 77 6.66 7.21 -2.64
CA GLY A 77 6.52 6.37 -3.83
C GLY A 77 5.96 5.00 -3.50
N GLY A 78 6.43 4.37 -2.41
CA GLY A 78 5.86 3.12 -1.90
C GLY A 78 4.38 3.25 -1.54
N GLY A 79 4.02 4.24 -0.72
CA GLY A 79 2.63 4.52 -0.35
C GLY A 79 1.72 4.80 -1.57
N GLY A 80 2.21 5.61 -2.51
CA GLY A 80 1.55 5.89 -3.77
C GLY A 80 1.35 4.63 -4.62
N PHE A 81 2.35 3.75 -4.69
CA PHE A 81 2.23 2.46 -5.38
C PHE A 81 1.12 1.59 -4.77
N PHE A 82 1.08 1.43 -3.44
CA PHE A 82 0.02 0.68 -2.76
C PHE A 82 -1.37 1.25 -3.07
N LEU A 83 -1.50 2.58 -3.05
CA LEU A 83 -2.74 3.27 -3.34
C LEU A 83 -3.20 3.02 -4.79
N VAL A 84 -2.31 3.25 -5.76
CA VAL A 84 -2.61 3.06 -7.19
C VAL A 84 -2.93 1.60 -7.50
N MET A 85 -2.14 0.65 -6.99
CA MET A 85 -2.41 -0.77 -7.18
C MET A 85 -3.72 -1.22 -6.53
N GLY A 86 -4.04 -0.70 -5.35
CA GLY A 86 -5.33 -0.92 -4.71
C GLY A 86 -6.49 -0.41 -5.56
N ILE A 87 -6.38 0.78 -6.15
CA ILE A 87 -7.39 1.36 -7.06
C ILE A 87 -7.54 0.51 -8.33
N LEU A 88 -6.42 0.10 -8.94
CA LEU A 88 -6.44 -0.75 -10.13
C LEU A 88 -7.12 -2.10 -9.84
N LEU A 89 -6.73 -2.76 -8.74
CA LEU A 89 -7.35 -4.00 -8.30
C LEU A 89 -8.85 -3.83 -8.00
N HIS A 90 -9.25 -2.69 -7.43
CA HIS A 90 -10.65 -2.38 -7.13
C HIS A 90 -11.48 -2.16 -8.40
N ARG A 91 -10.91 -1.52 -9.42
CA ARG A 91 -11.60 -1.17 -10.68
C ARG A 91 -11.54 -2.25 -11.75
N TRP A 92 -10.63 -3.21 -11.65
CA TRP A 92 -10.47 -4.23 -12.68
C TRP A 92 -11.64 -5.21 -12.66
N LYS A 93 -12.50 -5.13 -13.68
CA LYS A 93 -13.54 -6.12 -13.96
C LYS A 93 -12.93 -7.27 -14.77
N PRO A 94 -13.05 -8.54 -14.33
CA PRO A 94 -12.70 -9.66 -15.20
C PRO A 94 -13.62 -9.65 -16.42
N ALA A 95 -13.05 -9.86 -17.61
CA ALA A 95 -13.76 -9.99 -18.88
C ALA A 95 -14.54 -11.31 -18.94
#